data_AF-A0A845U0Y9-F1
#
_entry.id   AF-A0A845U0Y9-F1
#
_cell.length_a   1.000
_cell.length_b   1.000
_cell.length_c   1.000
_cell.angle_alpha   90.00
_cell.angle_beta   90.00
_cell.angle_gamma   90.00
#
_symmetry.space_group_name_H-M   'P 1'
#
loop_
_entity.id
_entity.type
_entity.pdbx_description
1 polymer ?
#
loop_
_entity_poly.entity_id
_entity_poly.type
_entity_poly.pdbx_seq_one_letter_code
_entity_poly.pdbx_strand_id
1 'polypeptide(L)'
;MTDKPSKTLPGTVEKVIKSPLPNMPEKAQIAVEGADDLYREIRIENSLTKGDGEKVALKEGAEVEVTVEADAKDTVPAKVTEKGKGKGGEPQTAS
;
A
#
# COMPACT_ATOMS: atom_id res chain seq x y z
N MET A 1 -17.40 -16.79 4.74
CA MET A 1 -16.10 -16.29 5.22
C MET A 1 -16.35 -14.90 5.77
N THR A 2 -15.87 -14.59 6.97
CA THR A 2 -15.99 -13.23 7.51
C THR A 2 -15.06 -12.33 6.70
N ASP A 3 -15.62 -11.30 6.09
CA ASP A 3 -14.86 -10.29 5.38
C ASP A 3 -13.92 -9.58 6.37
N LYS A 4 -12.61 -9.67 6.14
CA LYS A 4 -11.62 -9.06 7.03
C LYS A 4 -11.57 -7.56 6.76
N PRO A 5 -11.50 -6.70 7.80
CA PRO A 5 -11.16 -5.30 7.60
C PRO A 5 -9.91 -5.17 6.73
N SER A 6 -10.03 -4.42 5.63
CA SER A 6 -8.98 -4.30 4.64
C SER A 6 -8.89 -2.88 4.07
N LYS A 7 -7.72 -2.55 3.54
CA LYS A 7 -7.49 -1.36 2.72
C LYS A 7 -6.56 -1.72 1.57
N THR A 8 -6.93 -1.33 0.36
CA THR A 8 -6.13 -1.52 -0.85
C THR A 8 -5.60 -0.18 -1.33
N LEU A 9 -4.33 -0.16 -1.70
CA LEU A 9 -3.64 1.01 -2.24
C LEU A 9 -2.92 0.61 -3.54
N PRO A 10 -2.95 1.48 -4.57
CA PRO A 10 -2.14 1.25 -5.75
C PRO A 10 -0.65 1.39 -5.43
N GLY A 11 0.17 0.70 -6.21
CA GLY A 11 1.62 0.82 -6.10
C GLY A 11 2.35 0.43 -7.37
N THR A 12 3.65 0.72 -7.37
CA THR A 12 4.55 0.43 -8.48
C THR A 12 5.80 -0.26 -7.95
N VAL A 13 6.25 -1.30 -8.65
CA VAL A 13 7.52 -1.97 -8.35
C VAL A 13 8.67 -1.06 -8.80
N GLU A 14 9.17 -0.23 -7.90
CA GLU A 14 10.27 0.70 -8.20
C GLU A 14 11.58 -0.01 -8.49
N LYS A 15 11.85 -1.12 -7.80
CA LYS A 15 13.13 -1.82 -7.95
C LYS A 15 13.05 -3.30 -7.59
N VAL A 16 13.71 -4.12 -8.40
CA VAL A 16 14.05 -5.51 -8.03
C VAL A 16 15.47 -5.54 -7.47
N ILE A 17 15.58 -5.73 -6.16
CA ILE A 17 16.85 -5.74 -5.43
C ILE A 17 17.38 -7.18 -5.41
N LYS A 18 18.40 -7.43 -6.24
CA LYS A 18 19.12 -8.71 -6.24
C LYS A 18 19.91 -8.89 -4.94
N SER A 19 19.88 -10.10 -4.40
CA SER A 19 20.66 -10.45 -3.23
C SER A 19 22.15 -10.59 -3.59
N PRO A 20 23.06 -10.05 -2.76
CA PRO A 20 24.50 -10.22 -2.98
C PRO A 20 24.99 -11.63 -2.60
N LEU A 21 24.18 -12.38 -1.83
CA LEU A 21 24.46 -13.77 -1.47
C LEU A 21 23.65 -14.71 -2.37
N PRO A 22 24.26 -15.80 -2.90
CA PRO A 22 23.59 -16.72 -3.82
C PRO A 22 22.41 -17.47 -3.20
N ASN A 23 22.33 -17.53 -1.86
CA ASN A 23 21.30 -18.26 -1.13
C ASN A 23 20.18 -17.37 -0.58
N MET A 24 20.22 -16.06 -0.83
CA MET A 24 19.15 -15.16 -0.42
C MET A 24 18.26 -14.82 -1.63
N PRO A 25 16.93 -14.84 -1.47
CA PRO A 25 16.03 -14.46 -2.54
C PRO A 25 16.14 -12.96 -2.83
N GLU A 26 15.81 -12.57 -4.05
CA GLU A 26 15.70 -11.16 -4.40
C GLU A 26 14.46 -10.53 -3.74
N LYS A 27 14.47 -9.20 -3.60
CA LYS A 27 13.36 -8.45 -3.01
C LYS A 27 12.75 -7.50 -4.01
N ALA A 28 11.43 -7.39 -4.02
CA ALA A 28 10.72 -6.33 -4.70
C ALA A 28 10.54 -5.15 -3.74
N GLN A 29 10.98 -3.97 -4.17
CA GLN A 29 10.63 -2.70 -3.54
C GLN A 29 9.42 -2.12 -4.27
N ILE A 30 8.35 -1.84 -3.53
CA ILE A 30 7.09 -1.33 -4.06
C ILE A 30 6.85 0.03 -3.42
N ALA A 31 6.73 1.06 -4.26
CA ALA A 31 6.20 2.36 -3.86
C ALA A 31 4.67 2.27 -3.81
N VAL A 32 4.07 2.71 -2.71
CA VAL A 32 2.64 2.69 -2.44
C VAL A 32 2.11 4.11 -2.54
N GLU A 33 1.19 4.33 -3.47
CA GLU A 33 0.58 5.63 -3.70
C GLU A 33 -0.44 5.97 -2.61
N GLY A 34 -0.57 7.26 -2.27
CA GLY A 34 -1.52 7.74 -1.26
C GLY A 34 -1.18 7.40 0.20
N ALA A 35 -0.02 6.80 0.46
CA ALA A 35 0.56 6.71 1.80
C ALA A 35 1.18 8.07 2.23
N ASP A 36 1.32 8.31 3.54
CA ASP A 36 1.97 9.53 4.06
C ASP A 36 3.38 9.71 3.47
N ASP A 37 3.76 10.96 3.18
CA ASP A 37 4.92 11.32 2.35
C ASP A 37 6.27 10.72 2.79
N LEU A 38 6.41 10.33 4.05
CA LEU A 38 7.68 9.88 4.62
C LEU A 38 7.92 8.36 4.53
N TYR A 39 6.89 7.53 4.29
CA TYR A 39 7.02 6.07 4.33
C TYR A 39 6.08 5.38 3.34
N ARG A 40 6.39 5.52 2.05
CA ARG A 40 5.60 4.93 0.94
C ARG A 40 6.11 3.59 0.45
N GLU A 41 7.21 3.06 0.99
CA GLU A 41 7.88 1.90 0.40
C GLU A 41 7.70 0.64 1.26
N ILE A 42 7.35 -0.47 0.61
CA ILE A 42 7.41 -1.81 1.20
C ILE A 42 8.44 -2.66 0.47
N ARG A 43 9.13 -3.53 1.21
CA ARG A 43 10.07 -4.51 0.64
C ARG A 43 9.64 -5.92 1.01
N ILE A 44 9.34 -6.72 0.00
CA ILE A 44 8.93 -8.12 0.16
C ILE A 44 9.87 -9.03 -0.63
N GLU A 45 9.90 -10.31 -0.29
CA GLU A 45 10.52 -11.32 -1.15
C GLU A 45 9.80 -11.37 -2.50
N ASN A 46 10.55 -11.36 -3.60
CA ASN A 46 9.97 -11.37 -4.95
C ASN A 46 9.59 -12.79 -5.40
N SER A 47 8.77 -13.46 -4.60
CA SER A 47 8.40 -14.87 -4.80
C SER A 47 6.91 -15.05 -4.58
N LEU A 48 6.13 -14.80 -5.64
CA LEU A 48 4.69 -14.96 -5.65
C LEU A 48 4.35 -16.39 -6.04
N THR A 49 3.24 -16.90 -5.50
CA THR A 49 2.73 -18.22 -5.85
C THR A 49 1.52 -18.05 -6.75
N LYS A 50 1.55 -18.65 -7.93
CA LYS A 50 0.41 -18.73 -8.85
C LYS A 50 -0.57 -19.81 -8.40
N GLY A 51 -1.80 -19.82 -8.93
CA GLY A 51 -2.85 -20.76 -8.52
C GLY A 51 -2.51 -22.25 -8.73
N ASP A 52 -1.56 -22.56 -9.61
CA ASP A 52 -1.02 -23.90 -9.85
C ASP A 52 0.15 -24.27 -8.91
N GLY A 53 0.57 -23.35 -8.03
CA GLY A 53 1.71 -23.52 -7.13
C GLY A 53 3.06 -23.08 -7.71
N GLU A 54 3.10 -22.64 -8.98
CA GLU A 54 4.33 -22.14 -9.60
C GLU A 54 4.81 -20.85 -8.93
N LYS A 55 6.12 -20.70 -8.77
CA LYS A 55 6.75 -19.48 -8.25
C LYS A 55 7.04 -18.50 -9.38
N VAL A 56 6.55 -17.28 -9.25
CA VAL A 56 6.75 -16.19 -10.21
C VAL A 56 7.24 -14.92 -9.48
N ALA A 57 7.85 -14.01 -10.23
CA ALA A 57 8.46 -12.80 -9.71
C ALA A 57 7.86 -11.55 -10.38
N LEU A 58 7.74 -10.47 -9.62
CA LEU A 58 7.40 -9.14 -10.10
C LEU A 58 8.54 -8.57 -10.94
N LYS A 59 8.18 -7.75 -11.93
CA LYS A 59 9.11 -6.99 -12.76
C LYS A 59 9.18 -5.55 -12.28
N GLU A 60 10.34 -4.93 -12.42
CA GLU A 60 10.49 -3.48 -12.23
C GLU A 60 9.54 -2.72 -13.17
N GLY A 61 8.91 -1.66 -12.66
CA GLY A 61 7.90 -0.85 -13.34
C GLY A 61 6.50 -1.46 -13.38
N ALA A 62 6.28 -2.66 -12.86
CA ALA A 62 4.95 -3.25 -12.83
C ALA A 62 4.01 -2.49 -11.87
N GLU A 63 2.78 -2.24 -12.31
CA GLU A 63 1.69 -1.77 -11.46
C GLU A 63 1.14 -2.93 -10.62
N VAL A 64 0.88 -2.66 -9.34
CA VAL A 64 0.38 -3.64 -8.37
C VAL A 64 -0.67 -3.02 -7.45
N GLU A 65 -1.49 -3.87 -6.85
CA GLU A 65 -2.35 -3.48 -5.72
C GLU A 65 -1.77 -4.05 -4.43
N VAL A 66 -1.64 -3.19 -3.41
CA VAL A 66 -1.20 -3.57 -2.07
C VAL A 66 -2.42 -3.61 -1.16
N THR A 67 -2.82 -4.80 -0.77
CA THR A 67 -3.93 -5.02 0.17
C THR A 67 -3.38 -5.34 1.56
N VAL A 68 -3.79 -4.54 2.56
CA VAL A 68 -3.53 -4.79 3.97
C VAL A 68 -4.81 -5.30 4.60
N GLU A 69 -4.75 -6.48 5.21
CA GLU A 69 -5.89 -7.12 5.90
C GLU A 69 -5.52 -7.44 7.35
N ALA A 70 -6.48 -7.33 8.25
CA ALA A 70 -6.32 -7.71 9.66
C ALA A 70 -7.54 -8.50 10.16
N ASP A 71 -7.35 -9.34 11.18
CA ASP A 71 -8.50 -9.93 11.86
C ASP A 71 -9.25 -8.86 12.65
N ALA A 72 -10.59 -8.94 12.69
CA ALA A 72 -11.41 -7.93 13.36
C ALA A 72 -11.05 -7.71 14.84
N LYS A 73 -10.63 -8.78 15.53
CA LYS A 73 -10.16 -8.73 16.94
C LYS A 73 -8.91 -7.87 17.14
N ASP A 74 -8.12 -7.68 16.07
CA ASP A 74 -6.87 -6.92 16.08
C ASP A 74 -7.09 -5.47 15.58
N THR A 75 -8.35 -5.02 15.45
CA THR A 75 -8.71 -3.66 15.02
C THR A 75 -9.45 -2.89 16.12
N VAL A 76 -9.37 -1.56 16.04
CA VAL A 76 -10.15 -0.64 16.87
C VAL A 76 -10.89 0.36 15.97
N PRO A 77 -12.02 0.96 16.42
CA PRO A 77 -12.74 1.95 15.65
C PRO A 77 -11.84 3.11 15.22
N ALA A 78 -11.82 3.42 13.92
CA ALA A 78 -11.03 4.53 13.40
C ALA A 78 -11.59 5.88 13.88
N LYS A 79 -10.72 6.79 14.35
CA LYS A 79 -11.10 8.20 14.57
C LYS A 79 -11.11 8.91 13.24
N VAL A 80 -12.29 9.22 12.71
CA VAL A 80 -12.43 10.02 11.49
C VAL A 80 -12.07 11.46 11.83
N THR A 81 -10.89 11.92 11.40
CA THR A 81 -10.63 13.36 11.31
C THR A 81 -11.20 13.83 9.98
N GLU A 82 -12.32 14.55 10.01
CA GLU A 82 -12.85 15.24 8.83
C GLU A 82 -11.85 16.32 8.38
N LYS A 83 -10.84 15.95 7.57
CA LYS A 83 -10.07 16.93 6.81
C LYS A 83 -10.91 17.34 5.60
N GLY A 84 -11.79 18.33 5.80
CA GLY A 84 -12.47 19.00 4.67
C GLY A 84 -13.85 19.55 4.96
N LYS A 85 -14.03 20.42 5.96
CA LYS A 85 -15.21 21.30 6.01
C LYS A 85 -14.84 22.71 6.48
N GLY A 86 -14.74 23.62 5.50
CA GLY A 86 -15.07 25.04 5.65
C GLY A 86 -13.95 26.01 6.02
N LYS A 87 -13.55 26.83 5.04
CA LYS A 87 -13.84 28.26 5.14
C LYS A 87 -14.53 28.70 3.84
N GLY A 88 -15.86 28.64 3.87
CA GLY A 88 -16.71 29.36 2.94
C GLY A 88 -16.46 30.86 3.09
N GLY A 89 -16.65 31.58 1.98
CA GLY A 89 -16.34 33.00 1.85
C GLY A 89 -16.99 33.87 2.92
N GLU A 90 -16.22 34.87 3.34
CA GLU A 90 -16.69 36.04 4.08
C GLU A 90 -17.81 36.73 3.28
N PRO A 91 -18.97 37.04 3.88
CA PRO A 91 -19.93 37.94 3.26
C PRO A 91 -19.35 39.36 3.26
N GLN A 92 -19.19 39.94 2.07
CA GLN A 92 -18.94 41.37 1.92
C GLN A 92 -20.20 42.11 2.35
N THR A 93 -20.21 42.67 3.55
CA THR A 93 -21.21 43.67 3.94
C THR A 93 -20.80 45.02 3.40
N ALA A 94 -21.66 45.57 2.55
CA ALA A 94 -21.57 46.93 2.04
C ALA A 94 -21.62 47.96 3.19
N SER A 95 -20.81 49.01 3.09
CA SER A 95 -21.05 50.35 3.62
C SER A 95 -20.15 51.34 2.90
#